data_AF-A0AAE4YS68-F1
#
_entry.id   AF-A0AAE4YS68-F1
#
_cell.length_a   1.000
_cell.length_b   1.000
_cell.length_c   1.000
_cell.angle_alpha   90.00
_cell.angle_beta   90.00
_cell.angle_gamma   90.00
#
_symmetry.space_group_name_H-M   'P 1'
#
loop_
_entity.id
_entity.type
_entity.pdbx_description
1 polymer ?
#
loop_
_entity_poly.entity_id
_entity_poly.type
_entity_poly.pdbx_seq_one_letter_code
_entity_poly.pdbx_strand_id
1 'polypeptide(L)'
;MSVASIQSDRLGANPFVVEGPIVSGSGIPGPNFSLGAVAGGDRESEWVYCQLVLASQTTLQPGQWFQWTRDYVASLLTTAAAVVGQRCGVFSGAAQPPTLTGGPVGAITLAPGTYYIWLQRNGQAPSQVATATAALVVAETTATAGQASAPASATATTKAIANVNFAAANQTFTATTVNGSNLLTSLSSLNAGSGPFIGAAVSGTGISGGTTISGITYSPNGVVQSITLSANATANGSGITITATGVLEATLMRPFLSKVN
;
A
#
# COMPACT_ATOMS: atom_id res chain seq x y z
N MET A 1 25.42 -2.44 8.01
CA MET A 1 24.74 -3.70 8.38
C MET A 1 23.28 -3.53 8.00
N SER A 2 22.79 -4.14 6.91
CA SER A 2 21.37 -4.07 6.54
C SER A 2 20.67 -5.36 6.96
N VAL A 3 19.75 -5.25 7.92
CA VAL A 3 18.99 -6.36 8.54
C VAL A 3 17.68 -6.65 7.78
N ALA A 4 17.35 -5.89 6.72
CA ALA A 4 16.16 -6.09 5.90
C ALA A 4 16.43 -7.07 4.74
N SER A 5 15.67 -8.15 4.67
CA SER A 5 15.76 -9.19 3.62
C SER A 5 14.65 -9.06 2.58
N ILE A 6 13.52 -8.43 2.95
CA ILE A 6 12.38 -8.11 2.09
C ILE A 6 11.89 -6.68 2.36
N GLN A 7 11.10 -6.12 1.43
CA GLN A 7 10.62 -4.74 1.54
C GLN A 7 9.74 -4.47 2.77
N SER A 8 9.01 -5.47 3.28
CA SER A 8 8.26 -5.31 4.53
C SER A 8 9.17 -5.08 5.74
N ASP A 9 10.39 -5.62 5.74
CA ASP A 9 11.36 -5.41 6.83
C ASP A 9 11.86 -3.95 6.86
N ARG A 10 11.80 -3.25 5.72
CA ARG A 10 12.13 -1.82 5.63
C ARG A 10 11.11 -0.95 6.38
N LEU A 11 9.84 -1.37 6.43
CA LEU A 11 8.71 -0.55 6.87
C LEU A 11 8.15 -0.99 8.24
N GLY A 12 8.72 -2.04 8.83
CA GLY A 12 8.09 -2.77 9.92
C GLY A 12 7.15 -3.82 9.34
N ALA A 13 7.50 -5.09 9.50
CA ALA A 13 6.71 -6.18 8.97
C ALA A 13 5.33 -6.16 9.63
N ASN A 14 4.25 -6.08 8.83
CA ASN A 14 2.90 -6.26 9.35
C ASN A 14 2.68 -7.75 9.65
N PRO A 15 2.49 -8.16 10.92
CA PRO A 15 2.27 -9.57 11.25
C PRO A 15 0.81 -9.99 11.08
N PHE A 16 -0.10 -9.06 10.74
CA PHE A 16 -1.55 -9.28 10.80
C PHE A 16 -2.22 -9.41 9.43
N VAL A 17 -3.18 -10.33 9.34
CA VAL A 17 -3.93 -10.63 8.11
C VAL A 17 -5.35 -10.06 8.14
N VAL A 18 -5.98 -9.92 6.96
CA VAL A 18 -7.42 -9.66 6.83
C VAL A 18 -8.22 -10.86 7.34
N GLU A 19 -9.24 -10.62 8.16
CA GLU A 19 -10.15 -11.64 8.70
C GLU A 19 -11.56 -11.50 8.09
N GLY A 20 -12.16 -12.61 7.66
CA GLY A 20 -13.54 -12.68 7.16
C GLY A 20 -13.70 -13.18 5.71
N PRO A 21 -14.93 -13.17 5.16
CA PRO A 21 -16.12 -12.57 5.73
C PRO A 21 -16.64 -13.36 6.92
N ILE A 22 -16.90 -12.69 8.05
CA ILE A 22 -17.46 -13.34 9.24
C ILE A 22 -18.99 -13.29 9.12
N VAL A 23 -19.60 -14.44 8.89
CA VAL A 23 -21.06 -14.60 8.90
C VAL A 23 -21.46 -15.21 10.24
N SER A 24 -22.38 -14.56 10.97
CA SER A 24 -22.88 -15.08 12.24
C SER A 24 -23.44 -16.50 12.06
N GLY A 25 -23.00 -17.46 12.89
CA GLY A 25 -23.40 -18.87 12.79
C GLY A 25 -22.66 -19.72 11.76
N SER A 26 -21.63 -19.19 11.07
CA SER A 26 -20.87 -19.94 10.04
C SER A 26 -19.86 -20.96 10.57
N GLY A 27 -19.63 -21.03 11.89
CA GLY A 27 -18.60 -21.88 12.49
C GLY A 27 -17.16 -21.42 12.24
N ILE A 28 -16.97 -20.33 11.48
CA ILE A 28 -15.68 -19.65 11.32
C ILE A 28 -15.36 -18.97 12.65
N PRO A 29 -14.13 -19.13 13.21
CA PRO A 29 -13.72 -18.40 14.41
C PRO A 29 -14.03 -16.91 14.27
N GLY A 30 -14.66 -16.35 15.32
CA GLY A 30 -15.01 -14.93 15.36
C GLY A 30 -13.77 -14.02 15.33
N PRO A 31 -13.95 -12.69 15.32
CA PRO A 31 -12.83 -11.75 15.28
C PRO A 31 -11.87 -12.02 16.44
N ASN A 32 -10.57 -12.09 16.13
CA ASN A 32 -9.56 -12.46 17.12
C ASN A 32 -9.27 -11.33 18.13
N PHE A 33 -9.70 -10.11 17.82
CA PHE A 33 -9.42 -8.91 18.60
C PHE A 33 -10.66 -8.02 18.75
N SER A 34 -10.68 -7.21 19.81
CA SER A 34 -11.67 -6.15 19.96
C SER A 34 -11.41 -5.02 18.97
N LEU A 35 -12.46 -4.40 18.44
CA LEU A 35 -12.34 -3.18 17.64
C LEU A 35 -11.54 -2.10 18.39
N GLY A 36 -10.58 -1.50 17.68
CA GLY A 36 -9.67 -0.53 18.25
C GLY A 36 -8.47 -1.10 19.01
N ALA A 37 -8.32 -2.43 19.05
CA ALA A 37 -7.09 -3.05 19.50
C ALA A 37 -5.88 -2.47 18.74
N VAL A 38 -4.79 -2.25 19.47
CA VAL A 38 -3.56 -1.68 18.94
C VAL A 38 -2.44 -2.69 19.11
N ALA A 39 -1.66 -2.85 18.06
CA ALA A 39 -0.45 -3.65 18.09
C ALA A 39 0.74 -2.82 17.61
N GLY A 40 1.86 -2.92 18.32
CA GLY A 40 3.13 -2.33 17.91
C GLY A 40 3.96 -3.31 17.09
N GLY A 41 4.88 -2.79 16.28
CA GLY A 41 5.88 -3.57 15.58
C GLY A 41 7.18 -2.81 15.37
N ASP A 42 8.04 -3.36 14.53
CA ASP A 42 9.34 -2.78 14.22
C ASP A 42 9.22 -1.44 13.47
N ARG A 43 10.29 -0.65 13.45
CA ARG A 43 10.32 0.67 12.76
C ARG A 43 9.22 1.63 13.24
N GLU A 44 8.93 1.59 14.55
CA GLU A 44 7.91 2.43 15.20
C GLU A 44 6.49 2.21 14.65
N SER A 45 6.28 1.10 13.95
CA SER A 45 4.98 0.76 13.36
C SER A 45 3.95 0.50 14.44
N GLU A 46 2.73 0.96 14.18
CA GLU A 46 1.58 0.76 15.06
C GLU A 46 0.35 0.53 14.17
N TRP A 47 -0.34 -0.59 14.41
CA TRP A 47 -1.56 -0.96 13.70
C TRP A 47 -2.76 -0.89 14.61
N VAL A 48 -3.91 -0.55 14.03
CA VAL A 48 -5.21 -0.54 14.71
C VAL A 48 -6.18 -1.48 14.01
N TYR A 49 -6.89 -2.28 14.79
CA TYR A 49 -7.89 -3.22 14.30
C TYR A 49 -9.23 -2.51 14.04
N CYS A 50 -9.75 -2.62 12.83
CA CYS A 50 -10.97 -1.96 12.38
C CYS A 50 -11.91 -2.93 11.66
N GLN A 51 -13.20 -2.65 11.73
CA GLN A 51 -14.22 -3.31 10.93
C GLN A 51 -14.28 -2.67 9.54
N LEU A 52 -14.39 -3.48 8.49
CA LEU A 52 -14.60 -3.04 7.12
C LEU A 52 -15.88 -3.69 6.57
N VAL A 53 -16.84 -2.89 6.14
CA VAL A 53 -18.07 -3.38 5.49
C VAL A 53 -18.03 -3.05 4.01
N LEU A 54 -18.08 -4.10 3.18
CA LEU A 54 -18.03 -3.99 1.73
C LEU A 54 -19.41 -4.25 1.13
N ALA A 55 -19.93 -3.30 0.36
CA ALA A 55 -21.21 -3.43 -0.34
C ALA A 55 -21.07 -4.10 -1.73
N SER A 56 -19.86 -4.12 -2.28
CA SER A 56 -19.53 -4.68 -3.59
C SER A 56 -18.16 -5.37 -3.52
N GLN A 57 -17.84 -6.16 -4.54
CA GLN A 57 -16.50 -6.72 -4.71
C GLN A 57 -15.47 -5.59 -4.73
N THR A 58 -14.47 -5.67 -3.85
CA THR A 58 -13.48 -4.61 -3.64
C THR A 58 -12.08 -5.21 -3.61
N THR A 59 -11.17 -4.64 -4.40
CA THR A 59 -9.75 -5.01 -4.34
C THR A 59 -9.01 -4.10 -3.36
N LEU A 60 -8.57 -4.69 -2.26
CA LEU A 60 -7.68 -4.07 -1.30
C LEU A 60 -6.24 -4.17 -1.77
N GLN A 61 -5.54 -3.05 -1.75
CA GLN A 61 -4.15 -2.94 -2.20
C GLN A 61 -3.28 -2.38 -1.09
N PRO A 62 -2.05 -2.88 -0.92
CA PRO A 62 -1.10 -2.28 0.01
C PRO A 62 -0.93 -0.78 -0.25
N GLY A 63 -0.90 -0.01 0.83
CA GLY A 63 -0.81 1.44 0.86
C GLY A 63 -2.11 2.20 0.66
N GLN A 64 -3.25 1.54 0.44
CA GLN A 64 -4.53 2.24 0.35
C GLN A 64 -4.87 2.96 1.65
N TRP A 65 -5.36 4.18 1.53
CA TRP A 65 -5.77 5.01 2.65
C TRP A 65 -7.19 4.69 3.12
N PHE A 66 -7.34 4.61 4.42
CA PHE A 66 -8.61 4.43 5.11
C PHE A 66 -8.78 5.52 6.17
N GLN A 67 -10.03 5.93 6.37
CA GLN A 67 -10.45 6.59 7.61
C GLN A 67 -11.27 5.62 8.45
N TRP A 68 -11.40 5.90 9.74
CA TRP A 68 -12.35 5.18 10.58
C TRP A 68 -13.07 6.07 11.57
N THR A 69 -14.29 5.65 11.92
CA THR A 69 -15.12 6.32 12.92
C THR A 69 -14.61 6.08 14.34
N ARG A 70 -15.24 6.71 15.33
CA ARG A 70 -14.96 6.44 16.76
C ARG A 70 -15.21 4.98 17.14
N ASP A 71 -16.13 4.31 16.44
CA ASP A 71 -16.47 2.91 16.64
C ASP A 71 -15.60 1.96 15.79
N TYR A 72 -14.52 2.48 15.20
CA TYR A 72 -13.56 1.73 14.37
C TYR A 72 -14.17 1.05 13.14
N VAL A 73 -15.22 1.66 12.57
CA VAL A 73 -15.73 1.30 11.25
C VAL A 73 -14.90 2.03 10.20
N ALA A 74 -14.11 1.28 9.44
CA ALA A 74 -13.23 1.76 8.40
C ALA A 74 -13.94 1.91 7.05
N SER A 75 -13.53 2.93 6.30
CA SER A 75 -13.94 3.15 4.91
C SER A 75 -12.76 3.66 4.10
N LEU A 76 -12.73 3.34 2.81
CA LEU A 76 -11.71 3.88 1.89
C LEU A 76 -11.78 5.41 1.91
N LEU A 77 -10.61 6.03 2.04
CA LEU A 77 -10.51 7.47 2.09
C LEU A 77 -10.80 8.06 0.71
N THR A 78 -11.75 8.99 0.65
CA THR A 78 -12.05 9.82 -0.53
C THR A 78 -12.37 11.24 -0.06
N THR A 79 -12.21 12.25 -0.93
CA THR A 79 -12.59 13.64 -0.60
C THR A 79 -14.07 13.76 -0.21
N ALA A 80 -14.95 12.99 -0.85
CA ALA A 80 -16.39 13.02 -0.60
C ALA A 80 -16.78 12.36 0.72
N ALA A 81 -16.16 11.23 1.08
CA ALA A 81 -16.47 10.51 2.31
C ALA A 81 -15.66 10.99 3.53
N ALA A 82 -14.54 11.70 3.30
CA ALA A 82 -13.64 12.16 4.35
C ALA A 82 -14.36 13.03 5.39
N VAL A 83 -14.23 12.71 6.68
CA VAL A 83 -14.82 13.48 7.78
C VAL A 83 -13.72 14.11 8.64
N VAL A 84 -13.74 15.43 8.78
CA VAL A 84 -12.77 16.17 9.60
C VAL A 84 -12.80 15.66 11.04
N GLY A 85 -11.61 15.46 11.62
CA GLY A 85 -11.40 14.93 12.96
C GLY A 85 -11.35 13.39 13.02
N GLN A 86 -11.74 12.67 11.97
CA GLN A 86 -11.54 11.22 11.93
C GLN A 86 -10.06 10.87 11.79
N ARG A 87 -9.69 9.75 12.39
CA ARG A 87 -8.36 9.18 12.26
C ARG A 87 -8.26 8.44 10.94
N CYS A 88 -7.06 8.39 10.40
CA CYS A 88 -6.79 7.70 9.15
C CYS A 88 -5.44 6.97 9.21
N GLY A 89 -5.19 6.15 8.21
CA GLY A 89 -4.03 5.29 8.13
C GLY A 89 -4.04 4.49 6.83
N VAL A 90 -3.07 3.61 6.66
CA VAL A 90 -2.90 2.85 5.42
C VAL A 90 -3.07 1.36 5.67
N PHE A 91 -3.60 0.66 4.67
CA PHE A 91 -3.68 -0.79 4.66
C PHE A 91 -2.32 -1.37 4.27
N SER A 92 -1.70 -2.17 5.14
CA SER A 92 -0.37 -2.73 4.93
C SER A 92 -0.36 -4.11 4.25
N GLY A 93 -1.54 -4.67 3.89
CA GLY A 93 -1.62 -5.63 2.78
C GLY A 93 -1.44 -7.13 3.05
N ALA A 94 -1.56 -7.62 4.28
CA ALA A 94 -1.39 -9.06 4.53
C ALA A 94 -2.72 -9.83 4.43
N ALA A 95 -2.71 -10.92 3.64
CA ALA A 95 -3.67 -12.01 3.71
C ALA A 95 -2.89 -13.31 3.85
N GLN A 96 -3.40 -14.26 4.66
CA GLN A 96 -2.94 -15.64 4.60
C GLN A 96 -3.86 -16.43 3.67
N PRO A 97 -3.38 -16.92 2.52
CA PRO A 97 -3.84 -18.19 2.01
C PRO A 97 -3.43 -19.29 3.00
N PRO A 98 -4.28 -20.30 3.28
CA PRO A 98 -3.97 -21.39 4.23
C PRO A 98 -2.69 -22.19 3.92
N THR A 99 -2.10 -21.99 2.74
CA THR A 99 -0.96 -22.73 2.21
C THR A 99 0.33 -21.91 2.09
N LEU A 100 0.29 -20.61 2.41
CA LEU A 100 1.44 -19.71 2.24
C LEU A 100 1.97 -19.26 3.60
N THR A 101 3.01 -19.95 4.06
CA THR A 101 3.91 -19.49 5.11
C THR A 101 4.98 -18.60 4.46
N GLY A 102 5.03 -17.31 4.78
CA GLY A 102 6.13 -16.42 4.36
C GLY A 102 6.11 -15.90 2.90
N GLY A 103 4.94 -15.74 2.28
CA GLY A 103 4.81 -15.10 0.96
C GLY A 103 4.67 -13.58 1.01
N PRO A 104 5.08 -12.83 -0.04
CA PRO A 104 5.01 -11.37 -0.05
C PRO A 104 3.57 -10.84 0.00
N VAL A 105 3.40 -9.74 0.73
CA VAL A 105 2.23 -8.85 0.81
C VAL A 105 1.68 -8.53 -0.58
N GLY A 106 0.36 -8.62 -0.80
CA GLY A 106 -0.23 -8.48 -2.13
C GLY A 106 -1.64 -7.88 -2.17
N ALA A 107 -2.13 -7.63 -3.38
CA ALA A 107 -3.51 -7.26 -3.64
C ALA A 107 -4.47 -8.39 -3.20
N ILE A 108 -5.61 -8.04 -2.60
CA ILE A 108 -6.64 -9.00 -2.21
C ILE A 108 -7.98 -8.52 -2.72
N THR A 109 -8.69 -9.37 -3.48
CA THR A 109 -10.06 -9.07 -3.90
C THR A 109 -11.04 -9.75 -2.96
N LEU A 110 -11.87 -8.94 -2.29
CA LEU A 110 -12.87 -9.37 -1.34
C LEU A 110 -14.27 -9.23 -1.93
N ALA A 111 -15.15 -10.17 -1.60
CA ALA A 111 -16.57 -10.10 -1.94
C ALA A 111 -17.30 -9.07 -1.03
N PRO A 112 -18.57 -8.75 -1.29
CA PRO A 112 -19.38 -8.01 -0.34
C PRO A 112 -19.48 -8.76 1.00
N GLY A 113 -19.36 -8.05 2.12
CA GLY A 113 -19.39 -8.67 3.45
C GLY A 113 -18.77 -7.81 4.54
N THR A 114 -18.76 -8.34 5.76
CA THR A 114 -18.06 -7.74 6.90
C THR A 114 -16.72 -8.44 7.11
N TYR A 115 -15.67 -7.64 7.10
CA TYR A 115 -14.28 -8.02 7.28
C TYR A 115 -13.69 -7.25 8.45
N TYR A 116 -12.54 -7.71 8.91
CA TYR A 116 -11.74 -6.99 9.89
C TYR A 116 -10.31 -6.86 9.37
N ILE A 117 -9.78 -5.65 9.47
CA ILE A 117 -8.51 -5.26 8.87
C ILE A 117 -7.64 -4.54 9.90
N TRP A 118 -6.33 -4.64 9.68
CA TRP A 118 -5.34 -3.89 10.42
C TRP A 118 -4.87 -2.71 9.57
N LEU A 119 -5.03 -1.50 10.11
CA LEU A 119 -4.60 -0.26 9.48
C LEU A 119 -3.40 0.30 10.21
N GLN A 120 -2.32 0.57 9.47
CA GLN A 120 -1.13 1.19 10.04
C GLN A 120 -1.40 2.69 10.27
N ARG A 121 -1.15 3.15 11.49
CA ARG A 121 -1.34 4.54 11.91
C ARG A 121 -0.06 5.24 12.37
N ASN A 122 1.04 4.50 12.55
CA ASN A 122 2.33 5.06 12.93
C ASN A 122 3.48 4.35 12.21
N GLY A 123 4.63 5.02 12.12
CA GLY A 123 5.86 4.47 11.52
C GLY A 123 5.91 4.68 10.00
N GLN A 124 6.83 3.97 9.35
CA GLN A 124 6.99 4.02 7.90
C GLN A 124 6.03 3.05 7.21
N ALA A 125 5.36 3.48 6.14
CA ALA A 125 4.38 2.65 5.46
C ALA A 125 4.39 2.90 3.95
N PRO A 126 4.01 1.90 3.12
CA PRO A 126 3.70 2.15 1.73
C PRO A 126 2.40 2.99 1.68
N SER A 127 2.33 3.93 0.74
CA SER A 127 1.22 4.86 0.65
C SER A 127 0.85 5.09 -0.80
N GLN A 128 -0.38 4.75 -1.15
CA GLN A 128 -0.91 5.01 -2.48
C GLN A 128 -1.16 6.49 -2.68
N VAL A 129 -0.57 7.03 -3.74
CA VAL A 129 -0.64 8.44 -4.07
C VAL A 129 -1.06 8.67 -5.51
N ALA A 130 -1.95 9.64 -5.73
CA ALA A 130 -2.30 10.08 -7.08
C ALA A 130 -1.18 10.96 -7.67
N THR A 131 -0.69 11.90 -6.87
CA THR A 131 0.41 12.80 -7.21
C THR A 131 1.28 13.02 -5.98
N ALA A 132 2.57 13.23 -6.23
CA ALA A 132 3.51 13.67 -5.22
C ALA A 132 4.56 14.55 -5.87
N THR A 133 4.77 15.76 -5.34
CA THR A 133 5.85 16.64 -5.77
C THR A 133 6.99 16.55 -4.75
N ALA A 134 8.24 16.60 -5.23
CA ALA A 134 9.40 16.69 -4.34
C ALA A 134 9.36 18.01 -3.55
N ALA A 135 9.71 17.95 -2.27
CA ALA A 135 9.58 19.03 -1.26
C ALA A 135 8.12 19.26 -0.78
N LEU A 136 7.84 18.76 0.42
CA LEU A 136 6.53 18.67 1.05
C LEU A 136 5.96 20.05 1.42
N VAL A 137 4.67 20.27 1.15
CA VAL A 137 3.90 21.36 1.80
C VAL A 137 2.56 20.87 2.35
N VAL A 138 1.85 19.94 1.70
CA VAL A 138 0.52 19.48 2.15
C VAL A 138 0.25 18.04 1.71
N ALA A 139 -0.40 17.24 2.55
CA ALA A 139 -1.01 15.97 2.17
C ALA A 139 -2.54 16.12 2.14
N GLU A 140 -3.22 15.53 1.16
CA GLU A 140 -4.64 15.76 0.89
C GLU A 140 -5.37 14.48 0.49
N THR A 141 -6.67 14.45 0.76
CA THR A 141 -7.60 13.45 0.22
C THR A 141 -7.75 13.60 -1.29
N THR A 142 -8.08 12.52 -2.00
CA THR A 142 -8.39 12.58 -3.43
C THR A 142 -9.81 12.07 -3.72
N ALA A 143 -10.32 12.38 -4.92
CA ALA A 143 -11.58 11.80 -5.40
C ALA A 143 -11.48 10.29 -5.62
N THR A 144 -10.27 9.78 -5.92
CA THR A 144 -10.01 8.35 -6.08
C THR A 144 -9.90 7.66 -4.72
N ALA A 145 -10.72 6.64 -4.51
CA ALA A 145 -10.76 5.92 -3.24
C ALA A 145 -9.43 5.27 -2.90
N GLY A 146 -8.99 5.46 -1.66
CA GLY A 146 -7.77 4.86 -1.12
C GLY A 146 -6.48 5.56 -1.53
N GLN A 147 -6.54 6.73 -2.18
CA GLN A 147 -5.35 7.47 -2.61
C GLN A 147 -5.24 8.82 -1.89
N ALA A 148 -4.03 9.13 -1.44
CA ALA A 148 -3.66 10.47 -1.00
C ALA A 148 -3.05 11.29 -2.16
N SER A 149 -2.92 12.59 -1.96
CA SER A 149 -2.18 13.49 -2.83
C SER A 149 -1.18 14.29 -1.98
N ALA A 150 0.01 14.54 -2.51
CA ALA A 150 1.01 15.39 -1.88
C ALA A 150 1.44 16.50 -2.88
N PRO A 151 0.56 17.48 -3.15
CA PRO A 151 0.85 18.54 -4.11
C PRO A 151 1.87 19.55 -3.57
N ALA A 152 2.50 20.30 -4.48
CA ALA A 152 3.41 21.39 -4.12
C ALA A 152 2.72 22.54 -3.36
N SER A 153 1.40 22.68 -3.50
CA SER A 153 0.57 23.65 -2.80
C SER A 153 -0.82 23.08 -2.55
N ALA A 154 -1.49 23.60 -1.52
CA ALA A 154 -2.82 23.13 -1.15
C ALA A 154 -3.84 23.26 -2.28
N THR A 155 -4.63 22.22 -2.52
CA THR A 155 -5.72 22.23 -3.49
C THR A 155 -7.00 22.70 -2.80
N ALA A 156 -7.63 23.75 -3.34
CA ALA A 156 -8.88 24.26 -2.82
C ALA A 156 -9.94 23.16 -2.71
N THR A 157 -10.76 23.20 -1.67
CA THR A 157 -11.89 22.28 -1.40
C THR A 157 -11.51 20.84 -1.02
N THR A 158 -10.22 20.51 -1.00
CA THR A 158 -9.76 19.19 -0.54
C THR A 158 -9.53 19.19 0.97
N LYS A 159 -9.65 18.01 1.62
CA LYS A 159 -9.34 17.88 3.05
C LYS A 159 -7.87 17.53 3.20
N ALA A 160 -7.19 18.19 4.13
CA ALA A 160 -5.81 17.88 4.45
C ALA A 160 -5.70 16.63 5.35
N ILE A 161 -4.68 15.81 5.11
CA ILE A 161 -4.25 14.72 5.98
C ILE A 161 -3.11 15.28 6.83
N ALA A 162 -3.37 15.48 8.12
CA ALA A 162 -2.37 15.99 9.06
C ALA A 162 -1.48 14.86 9.59
N ASN A 163 -0.29 15.22 10.07
CA ASN A 163 0.69 14.32 10.70
C ASN A 163 1.14 13.16 9.78
N VAL A 164 1.41 13.49 8.52
CA VAL A 164 2.03 12.58 7.55
C VAL A 164 3.06 13.32 6.71
N ASN A 165 4.16 12.63 6.40
CA ASN A 165 5.15 13.10 5.43
C ASN A 165 5.36 12.02 4.36
N PHE A 166 5.58 12.42 3.12
CA PHE A 166 5.86 11.54 1.99
C PHE A 166 7.31 11.69 1.54
N ALA A 167 7.94 10.57 1.20
CA ALA A 167 9.23 10.57 0.54
C ALA A 167 9.13 11.13 -0.90
N ALA A 168 10.29 11.42 -1.50
CA ALA A 168 10.36 11.93 -2.87
C ALA A 168 9.70 10.98 -3.88
N ALA A 169 9.05 11.56 -4.89
CA ALA A 169 8.29 10.84 -5.90
C ALA A 169 9.19 10.12 -6.92
N ASN A 170 8.63 9.03 -7.47
CA ASN A 170 9.15 8.22 -8.58
C ASN A 170 10.44 7.45 -8.28
N GLN A 171 10.42 6.17 -8.62
CA GLN A 171 11.62 5.33 -8.60
C GLN A 171 11.91 4.87 -10.02
N THR A 172 13.10 5.17 -10.51
CA THR A 172 13.59 4.69 -11.79
C THR A 172 14.65 3.61 -11.59
N PHE A 173 14.57 2.57 -12.41
CA PHE A 173 15.55 1.49 -12.44
C PHE A 173 15.67 0.96 -13.87
N THR A 174 16.71 0.19 -14.15
CA THR A 174 16.82 -0.52 -15.44
C THR A 174 16.45 -1.98 -15.28
N ALA A 175 15.83 -2.55 -16.31
CA ALA A 175 15.40 -3.93 -16.33
C ALA A 175 15.52 -4.54 -17.74
N THR A 176 15.38 -5.86 -17.81
CA THR A 176 15.15 -6.60 -19.05
C THR A 176 13.68 -7.00 -19.14
N THR A 177 13.09 -6.81 -20.33
CA THR A 177 11.76 -7.31 -20.70
C THR A 177 11.88 -8.38 -21.77
N VAL A 178 10.99 -9.36 -21.70
CA VAL A 178 10.81 -10.39 -22.73
C VAL A 178 9.35 -10.34 -23.17
N ASN A 179 9.12 -10.27 -24.49
CA ASN A 179 7.78 -10.22 -25.05
C ASN A 179 6.97 -11.45 -24.61
N GLY A 180 5.76 -11.24 -24.11
CA GLY A 180 4.88 -12.28 -23.60
C GLY A 180 5.18 -12.72 -22.16
N SER A 181 6.17 -12.13 -21.49
CA SER A 181 6.49 -12.39 -20.07
C SER A 181 6.04 -11.24 -19.18
N ASN A 182 5.50 -11.55 -18.00
CA ASN A 182 5.19 -10.56 -16.96
C ASN A 182 6.37 -10.35 -15.98
N LEU A 183 7.53 -10.93 -16.23
CA LEU A 183 8.69 -10.83 -15.35
C LEU A 183 9.70 -9.81 -15.89
N LEU A 184 10.06 -8.86 -15.02
CA LEU A 184 11.23 -8.02 -15.19
C LEU A 184 12.42 -8.67 -14.50
N THR A 185 13.53 -8.80 -15.23
CA THR A 185 14.78 -9.41 -14.74
C THR A 185 15.96 -8.47 -14.96
N SER A 186 17.17 -8.89 -14.52
CA SER A 186 18.41 -8.11 -14.68
C SER A 186 18.25 -6.67 -14.15
N LEU A 187 17.73 -6.57 -12.94
CA LEU A 187 17.36 -5.31 -12.31
C LEU A 187 18.61 -4.61 -11.77
N SER A 188 18.80 -3.34 -12.14
CA SER A 188 19.88 -2.51 -11.58
C SER A 188 19.36 -1.61 -10.46
N SER A 189 20.21 -1.28 -9.49
CA SER A 189 19.94 -0.24 -8.48
C SER A 189 18.81 -0.56 -7.49
N LEU A 190 18.39 -1.82 -7.36
CA LEU A 190 17.34 -2.26 -6.44
C LEU A 190 17.87 -3.21 -5.35
N ASN A 191 17.41 -3.03 -4.11
CA ASN A 191 17.66 -3.93 -2.98
C ASN A 191 16.49 -3.86 -1.97
N ALA A 192 16.50 -4.64 -0.89
CA ALA A 192 15.44 -4.64 0.11
C ALA A 192 15.22 -3.28 0.79
N GLY A 193 16.27 -2.45 0.86
CA GLY A 193 16.22 -1.07 1.38
C GLY A 193 15.79 -0.03 0.35
N SER A 194 15.90 -0.29 -0.95
CA SER A 194 15.62 0.67 -2.02
C SER A 194 14.93 0.01 -3.21
N GLY A 195 13.75 0.50 -3.58
CA GLY A 195 13.01 -0.06 -4.70
C GLY A 195 11.51 0.22 -4.63
N PRO A 196 10.82 -0.02 -5.75
CA PRO A 196 9.41 0.26 -5.90
C PRO A 196 8.57 -0.63 -4.99
N PHE A 197 7.33 -0.24 -4.73
CA PHE A 197 6.40 -1.02 -3.92
C PHE A 197 5.47 -1.86 -4.79
N ILE A 198 4.99 -2.96 -4.25
CA ILE A 198 3.84 -3.67 -4.81
C ILE A 198 2.65 -2.71 -4.90
N GLY A 199 1.90 -2.79 -6.00
CA GLY A 199 0.83 -1.85 -6.34
C GLY A 199 1.28 -0.60 -7.09
N ALA A 200 2.60 -0.32 -7.17
CA ALA A 200 3.09 0.80 -7.97
C ALA A 200 2.79 0.58 -9.45
N ALA A 201 2.30 1.63 -10.11
CA ALA A 201 2.15 1.66 -11.56
C ALA A 201 3.54 1.75 -12.20
N VAL A 202 3.76 0.99 -13.28
CA VAL A 202 5.03 0.98 -14.00
C VAL A 202 4.84 1.42 -15.44
N SER A 203 5.84 2.13 -15.96
CA SER A 203 5.89 2.57 -17.34
C SER A 203 7.31 2.42 -17.88
N GLY A 204 7.42 2.22 -19.19
CA GLY A 204 8.68 2.01 -19.90
C GLY A 204 8.44 1.36 -21.25
N THR A 205 9.49 1.23 -22.05
CA THR A 205 9.41 0.60 -23.37
C THR A 205 8.90 -0.85 -23.25
N GLY A 206 7.84 -1.19 -23.97
CA GLY A 206 7.26 -2.52 -23.94
C GLY A 206 6.34 -2.80 -22.75
N ILE A 207 6.10 -1.83 -21.85
CA ILE A 207 5.15 -1.97 -20.74
C ILE A 207 3.81 -1.39 -21.13
N SER A 208 2.74 -2.18 -21.03
CA SER A 208 1.38 -1.71 -21.34
C SER A 208 0.88 -0.66 -20.35
N GLY A 209 0.05 0.27 -20.80
CA GLY A 209 -0.56 1.27 -19.92
C GLY A 209 -1.37 0.63 -18.80
N GLY A 210 -1.26 1.15 -17.57
CA GLY A 210 -1.98 0.62 -16.40
C GLY A 210 -1.36 -0.63 -15.77
N THR A 211 -0.18 -1.08 -16.23
CA THR A 211 0.54 -2.19 -15.62
C THR A 211 1.01 -1.81 -14.20
N THR A 212 0.82 -2.70 -13.22
CA THR A 212 1.29 -2.52 -11.85
C THR A 212 2.22 -3.65 -11.41
N ILE A 213 3.00 -3.39 -10.36
CA ILE A 213 3.80 -4.42 -9.69
C ILE A 213 2.87 -5.30 -8.85
N SER A 214 2.86 -6.61 -9.14
CA SER A 214 2.08 -7.60 -8.40
C SER A 214 2.92 -8.42 -7.41
N GLY A 215 4.24 -8.47 -7.60
CA GLY A 215 5.14 -9.18 -6.71
C GLY A 215 6.60 -8.80 -6.91
N ILE A 216 7.41 -9.00 -5.88
CA ILE A 216 8.85 -8.76 -5.89
C ILE A 216 9.55 -9.97 -5.26
N THR A 217 10.51 -10.54 -5.98
CA THR A 217 11.30 -11.69 -5.50
C THR A 217 12.67 -11.20 -5.02
N TYR A 218 13.07 -11.62 -3.82
CA TYR A 218 14.34 -11.27 -3.22
C TYR A 218 15.28 -12.48 -3.18
N SER A 219 16.59 -12.23 -3.24
CA SER A 219 17.60 -13.23 -2.85
C SER A 219 17.66 -13.34 -1.33
N PRO A 220 18.23 -14.43 -0.78
CA PRO A 220 18.45 -14.55 0.66
C PRO A 220 19.25 -13.38 1.27
N ASN A 221 20.03 -12.67 0.45
CA ASN A 221 20.83 -11.51 0.85
C ASN A 221 20.08 -10.16 0.66
N GLY A 222 18.78 -10.20 0.34
CA GLY A 222 17.95 -8.99 0.17
C GLY A 222 18.14 -8.25 -1.15
N VAL A 223 18.73 -8.87 -2.17
CA VAL A 223 18.82 -8.28 -3.52
C VAL A 223 17.54 -8.59 -4.29
N VAL A 224 16.97 -7.61 -5.00
CA VAL A 224 15.78 -7.87 -5.83
C VAL A 224 16.18 -8.67 -7.07
N GLN A 225 15.67 -9.89 -7.22
CA GLN A 225 15.97 -10.78 -8.36
C GLN A 225 15.03 -10.55 -9.53
N SER A 226 13.74 -10.37 -9.25
CA SER A 226 12.72 -10.16 -10.27
C SER A 226 11.53 -9.36 -9.74
N ILE A 227 10.85 -8.67 -10.64
CA ILE A 227 9.59 -7.99 -10.38
C ILE A 227 8.54 -8.62 -11.29
N THR A 228 7.41 -9.04 -10.70
CA THR A 228 6.27 -9.59 -11.44
C THR A 228 5.25 -8.48 -11.70
N LEU A 229 4.85 -8.34 -12.95
CA LEU A 229 3.89 -7.35 -13.44
C LEU A 229 2.48 -7.94 -13.52
N SER A 230 1.47 -7.06 -13.46
CA SER A 230 0.07 -7.44 -13.65
C SER A 230 -0.29 -7.77 -15.11
N ALA A 231 0.59 -7.43 -16.05
CA ALA A 231 0.42 -7.67 -17.48
C ALA A 231 1.77 -8.06 -18.12
N ASN A 232 1.71 -8.80 -19.23
CA ASN A 232 2.89 -9.19 -19.97
C ASN A 232 3.53 -7.99 -20.69
N ALA A 233 4.86 -7.96 -20.74
CA ALA A 233 5.59 -7.07 -21.62
C ALA A 233 5.27 -7.39 -23.09
N THR A 234 5.25 -6.35 -23.92
CA THR A 234 4.88 -6.38 -25.34
C THR A 234 6.08 -6.29 -26.26
N ALA A 235 7.29 -6.17 -25.70
CA ALA A 235 8.54 -6.06 -26.45
C ALA A 235 9.68 -6.77 -25.71
N ASN A 236 10.74 -7.09 -26.46
CA ASN A 236 12.02 -7.48 -25.90
C ASN A 236 12.88 -6.24 -25.72
N GLY A 237 13.54 -6.11 -24.57
CA GLY A 237 14.45 -5.00 -24.31
C GLY A 237 15.40 -5.34 -23.17
N SER A 238 16.64 -4.85 -23.25
CA SER A 238 17.65 -5.01 -22.20
C SER A 238 18.10 -3.62 -21.74
N GLY A 239 18.27 -3.43 -20.43
CA GLY A 239 18.65 -2.14 -19.85
C GLY A 239 17.62 -1.03 -20.08
N ILE A 240 16.35 -1.38 -20.25
CA ILE A 240 15.29 -0.38 -20.45
C ILE A 240 15.02 0.35 -19.14
N THR A 241 14.82 1.66 -19.22
CA THR A 241 14.41 2.46 -18.06
C THR A 241 12.95 2.18 -17.75
N ILE A 242 12.70 1.74 -16.52
CA ILE A 242 11.37 1.57 -15.94
C ILE A 242 11.16 2.66 -14.90
N THR A 243 10.00 3.32 -14.96
CA THR A 243 9.58 4.30 -13.96
C THR A 243 8.39 3.73 -13.19
N ALA A 244 8.57 3.58 -11.87
CA ALA A 244 7.52 3.18 -10.94
C ALA A 244 6.95 4.39 -10.20
N THR A 245 5.62 4.52 -10.19
CA THR A 245 4.87 5.64 -9.61
C THR A 245 3.64 5.14 -8.84
N GLY A 246 2.92 6.04 -8.18
CA GLY A 246 1.63 5.73 -7.55
C GLY A 246 1.69 5.10 -6.15
N VAL A 247 2.88 4.68 -5.68
CA VAL A 247 3.10 4.26 -4.29
C VAL A 247 4.41 4.83 -3.78
N LEU A 248 4.37 5.51 -2.63
CA LEU A 248 5.53 6.11 -1.97
C LEU A 248 5.67 5.63 -0.54
N GLU A 249 6.86 5.83 0.01
CA GLU A 249 7.05 5.71 1.45
C GLU A 249 6.45 6.93 2.13
N ALA A 250 5.61 6.69 3.15
CA ALA A 250 5.10 7.74 4.02
C ALA A 250 5.50 7.47 5.47
N THR A 251 5.85 8.53 6.19
CA THR A 251 5.99 8.51 7.64
C THR A 251 4.67 8.94 8.25
N LEU A 252 4.02 8.02 8.96
CA LEU A 252 2.75 8.23 9.63
C LEU A 252 3.00 8.59 11.10
N MET A 253 2.33 9.63 11.59
CA MET A 253 2.41 10.09 12.98
C MET A 253 1.01 10.19 13.58
N ARG A 254 0.26 9.08 13.57
CA ARG A 254 -1.16 8.99 13.93
C ARG A 254 -2.01 10.02 13.17
N PRO A 255 -2.09 9.89 11.84
CA PRO A 255 -2.67 10.92 11.00
C PRO A 255 -4.19 11.04 11.20
N PHE A 256 -4.69 12.25 10.94
CA PHE A 256 -6.11 12.57 11.04
C PHE A 256 -6.52 13.54 9.93
N LEU A 257 -7.80 13.54 9.62
CA LEU A 257 -8.37 14.43 8.62
C LEU A 257 -8.56 15.81 9.24
N SER A 258 -7.93 16.82 8.66
CA SER A 258 -7.95 18.20 9.13
C SER A 258 -8.80 19.08 8.20
N LYS A 259 -8.67 20.40 8.34
CA LYS A 259 -9.53 21.37 7.65
C LYS A 259 -9.53 21.18 6.13
N VAL A 260 -10.58 21.72 5.53
CA VAL A 260 -10.63 21.92 4.08
C VAL A 260 -9.67 23.06 3.73
N ASN A 261 -8.84 22.84 2.71
CA ASN A 261 -7.89 23.82 2.19
C ASN A 261 -8.57 24.82 1.25
#